data_AF-A0A2V9QLZ8-F1
#
_entry.id   AF-A0A2V9QLZ8-F1
#
_cell.length_a   1.000
_cell.length_b   1.000
_cell.length_c   1.000
_cell.angle_alpha   90.00
_cell.angle_beta   90.00
_cell.angle_gamma   90.00
#
_symmetry.space_group_name_H-M   'P 1'
#
loop_
_entity.id
_entity.type
_entity.pdbx_description
1 polymer ?
#
loop_
_entity_poly.entity_id
_entity_poly.type
_entity_poly.pdbx_seq_one_letter_code
_entity_poly.pdbx_strand_id
1 'polypeptide(L)'
;MPAILNSWKEIATYMERGVRTVQRWENDGLPICRLGTGKRAPVFAFTVEIDQWLRKHRTVASPDHLTALQSDSRKLLDESQLLLSSLQRSGADFLFLDLDIATTMARTALKAGGYPEKKARSQRIARRAYNTILYLSQRLKMTKQQDSELREKLAAVKRELEQLGESF
;
A
#
# COMPACT_ATOMS: atom_id res chain seq x y z
N MET A 1 11.36 9.58 44.04
CA MET A 1 11.54 8.42 44.94
C MET A 1 11.43 7.16 44.10
N PRO A 2 12.44 6.26 44.09
CA PRO A 2 12.29 4.97 43.40
C PRO A 2 11.12 4.20 44.03
N ALA A 3 10.23 3.67 43.21
CA ALA A 3 9.15 2.84 43.72
C ALA A 3 9.72 1.46 44.07
N ILE A 4 9.36 0.95 45.25
CA ILE A 4 9.76 -0.39 45.69
C ILE A 4 8.60 -1.33 45.37
N LEU A 5 8.90 -2.39 44.63
CA LEU A 5 7.95 -3.47 44.32
C LEU A 5 8.18 -4.58 45.33
N ASN A 6 7.18 -4.93 46.14
CA ASN A 6 7.29 -5.80 47.31
C ASN A 6 6.82 -7.24 47.06
N SER A 7 6.47 -7.58 45.82
CA SER A 7 6.03 -8.93 45.48
C SER A 7 6.30 -9.30 44.03
N TRP A 8 6.37 -10.60 43.76
CA TRP A 8 6.42 -11.13 42.40
C TRP A 8 5.30 -10.59 41.50
N LYS A 9 4.10 -10.37 42.05
CA LYS A 9 2.95 -9.86 41.30
C LYS A 9 3.18 -8.41 40.90
N GLU A 10 3.65 -7.57 41.83
CA GLU A 10 3.97 -6.16 41.55
C GLU A 10 5.11 -6.03 40.55
N ILE A 11 6.16 -6.86 40.66
CA ILE A 11 7.27 -6.90 39.70
C ILE A 11 6.77 -7.33 38.32
N ALA A 12 5.96 -8.38 38.25
CA ALA A 12 5.37 -8.87 37.00
C ALA A 12 4.46 -7.83 36.34
N THR A 13 3.63 -7.14 37.13
CA THR A 13 2.76 -6.06 36.65
C THR A 13 3.59 -4.88 36.15
N TYR A 14 4.63 -4.47 36.89
CA TYR A 14 5.51 -3.38 36.48
C TYR A 14 6.24 -3.68 35.16
N MET A 15 6.70 -4.91 34.97
CA MET A 15 7.39 -5.35 33.77
C MET A 15 6.44 -5.75 32.62
N GLU A 16 5.12 -5.72 32.84
CA GLU A 16 4.09 -6.23 31.92
C GLU A 16 4.36 -7.67 31.45
N ARG A 17 4.77 -8.56 32.36
CA ARG A 17 5.08 -9.97 32.05
C ARG A 17 4.41 -10.92 33.03
N GLY A 18 4.37 -12.20 32.69
CA GLY A 18 3.88 -13.24 33.59
C GLY A 18 4.83 -13.46 34.77
N VAL A 19 4.28 -13.76 35.95
CA VAL A 19 5.07 -14.05 37.17
C VAL A 19 6.14 -15.13 36.93
N ARG A 20 5.80 -16.22 36.22
CA ARG A 20 6.77 -17.28 35.90
C ARG A 20 7.92 -16.80 34.99
N THR A 21 7.65 -15.83 34.11
CA THR A 21 8.67 -15.25 33.23
C THR A 21 9.67 -14.44 34.04
N VAL A 22 9.19 -13.62 34.97
CA VAL A 22 10.03 -12.81 35.86
C VAL A 22 10.82 -13.68 36.83
N GLN A 23 10.21 -14.73 37.39
CA GLN A 23 10.90 -15.71 38.23
C GLN A 23 11.99 -16.47 37.47
N ARG A 24 11.77 -16.76 36.18
CA ARG A 24 12.83 -17.34 35.34
C ARG A 24 13.96 -16.34 35.13
N TRP A 25 13.64 -15.08 34.85
CA TRP A 25 14.61 -14.02 34.63
C TRP A 25 15.45 -13.68 35.86
N GLU A 26 14.98 -13.98 37.07
CA GLU A 26 15.82 -13.96 38.27
C GLU A 26 17.07 -14.83 38.09
N ASN A 27 16.93 -16.03 37.53
CA ASN A 27 18.08 -16.90 37.22
C ASN A 27 18.93 -16.37 36.08
N ASP A 28 18.35 -15.54 35.20
CA ASP A 28 19.02 -14.88 34.09
C ASP A 28 19.63 -13.51 34.51
N GLY A 29 19.61 -13.18 35.80
CA GLY A 29 20.29 -12.00 36.37
C GLY A 29 19.40 -10.78 36.62
N LEU A 30 18.07 -10.92 36.64
CA LEU A 30 17.15 -9.83 37.02
C LEU A 30 17.39 -9.39 38.47
N PRO A 31 17.61 -8.08 38.75
CA PRO A 31 17.90 -7.59 40.10
C PRO A 31 16.66 -7.70 40.99
N ILE A 32 16.65 -8.74 41.83
CA ILE A 32 15.63 -9.00 42.84
C ILE A 32 16.34 -9.26 44.17
N CYS A 33 15.89 -8.58 45.22
CA CYS A 33 16.38 -8.76 46.57
C CYS A 33 15.48 -9.74 47.32
N ARG A 34 16.08 -10.74 47.98
CA ARG A 34 15.37 -11.69 48.84
C ARG A 34 15.68 -11.41 50.31
N LEU A 35 14.65 -11.30 51.13
CA LEU A 35 14.79 -11.16 52.58
C LEU A 35 14.77 -12.55 53.22
N GLY A 36 15.95 -13.17 53.32
CA GLY A 36 16.17 -14.47 53.96
C GLY A 36 16.54 -15.60 53.00
N THR A 37 16.75 -16.80 53.54
CA THR A 37 17.20 -17.98 52.79
C THR A 37 16.03 -18.93 52.48
N GLY A 38 15.78 -19.17 51.18
CA GLY A 38 14.85 -20.21 50.72
C GLY A 38 13.83 -19.74 49.67
N LYS A 39 13.13 -20.71 49.05
CA LYS A 39 12.18 -20.48 47.95
C LYS A 39 10.97 -19.61 48.32
N ARG A 40 10.65 -19.50 49.61
CA ARG A 40 9.51 -18.73 50.16
C ARG A 40 9.90 -17.38 50.77
N ALA A 41 11.17 -16.95 50.62
CA ALA A 41 11.60 -15.66 51.11
C ALA A 41 10.80 -14.53 50.45
N PRO A 42 10.36 -13.51 51.21
CA PRO A 42 9.82 -12.27 50.65
C PRO A 42 10.80 -11.65 49.65
N VAL A 43 10.26 -11.12 48.56
CA VAL A 43 11.04 -10.53 47.48
C VAL A 43 10.71 -9.07 47.33
N PHE A 44 11.69 -8.25 47.00
CA PHE A 44 11.45 -6.90 46.56
C PHE A 44 12.42 -6.49 45.45
N ALA A 45 12.06 -5.45 44.70
CA ALA A 45 12.92 -4.89 43.67
C ALA A 45 12.73 -3.38 43.56
N PHE A 46 13.79 -2.68 43.18
CA PHE A 46 13.73 -1.25 42.87
C PHE A 46 13.41 -1.06 41.38
N THR A 47 12.43 -0.20 41.07
CA THR A 47 12.06 0.08 39.67
C THR A 47 13.25 0.55 38.83
N VAL A 48 14.15 1.34 39.41
CA VAL A 48 15.36 1.85 38.74
C VAL A 48 16.30 0.73 38.29
N GLU A 49 16.49 -0.30 39.11
CA GLU A 49 17.36 -1.43 38.79
C GLU A 49 16.74 -2.32 37.71
N ILE A 50 15.43 -2.56 37.80
CA ILE A 50 14.66 -3.25 36.76
C ILE A 50 14.77 -2.52 35.42
N ASP A 51 14.57 -1.20 35.42
CA ASP A 51 14.66 -0.39 34.21
C ASP A 51 16.06 -0.43 33.59
N GLN A 52 17.11 -0.40 34.43
CA GLN A 52 18.50 -0.53 33.96
C GLN A 52 18.77 -1.92 33.36
N TRP A 53 18.30 -2.99 34.01
CA TRP A 53 18.41 -4.35 33.50
C TRP A 53 17.68 -4.50 32.15
N LEU A 54 16.46 -3.95 32.05
CA LEU A 54 15.70 -3.92 30.79
C LEU A 54 16.42 -3.14 29.70
N ARG A 55 17.09 -2.02 29.99
CA ARG A 55 17.87 -1.26 28.99
C ARG A 55 19.10 -2.01 28.52
N LYS A 56 19.77 -2.77 29.39
CA LYS A 56 20.93 -3.59 29.04
C LYS A 56 20.56 -4.80 28.16
N HIS A 57 19.39 -5.39 28.42
CA HIS A 57 18.90 -6.56 27.67
C HIS A 57 17.96 -6.22 26.52
N ARG A 58 17.48 -4.98 26.42
CA ARG A 58 16.96 -4.44 25.18
C ARG A 58 18.14 -4.35 24.24
N THR A 59 18.21 -5.24 23.25
CA THR A 59 18.95 -4.99 22.02
C THR A 59 18.37 -3.72 21.43
N VAL A 60 18.92 -2.57 21.82
CA VAL A 60 18.70 -1.32 21.10
C VAL A 60 19.26 -1.62 19.73
N ALA A 61 18.39 -1.77 18.73
CA ALA A 61 18.82 -1.88 17.35
C ALA A 61 19.83 -0.75 17.14
N SER A 62 21.09 -1.11 16.82
CA SER A 62 22.16 -0.13 16.65
C SER A 62 21.67 0.98 15.72
N PRO A 63 22.00 2.26 15.96
CA PRO A 63 21.66 3.35 15.03
C PRO A 63 21.98 2.99 13.57
N ASP A 64 23.03 2.21 13.34
CA ASP A 64 23.42 1.68 12.02
C ASP A 64 22.34 0.78 11.40
N HIS A 65 21.73 -0.09 12.20
CA HIS A 65 20.67 -1.00 11.74
C HIS A 65 19.36 -0.26 11.46
N LEU A 66 19.02 0.74 12.27
CA LEU A 66 17.84 1.59 12.02
C LEU A 66 18.02 2.42 10.74
N THR A 67 19.23 2.95 10.51
CA THR A 67 19.58 3.70 9.30
C THR A 67 19.56 2.80 8.06
N ALA A 68 20.11 1.58 8.15
CA ALA A 68 20.07 0.60 7.08
C ALA A 68 18.62 0.25 6.68
N LEU A 69 17.77 -0.10 7.64
CA LEU A 69 16.35 -0.40 7.40
C LEU A 69 15.59 0.78 6.77
N GLN A 70 15.87 2.01 7.20
CA GLN A 70 15.28 3.20 6.61
C GLN A 70 15.74 3.40 5.16
N SER A 71 17.01 3.14 4.86
CA SER A 71 17.55 3.25 3.51
C SER A 71 16.95 2.21 2.56
N ASP A 72 16.77 0.97 3.03
CA ASP A 72 16.16 -0.10 2.25
C ASP A 72 14.67 0.16 2.00
N SER A 73 13.95 0.66 3.02
CA SER A 73 12.55 1.07 2.87
C SER A 73 12.38 2.19 1.85
N ARG A 74 13.30 3.17 1.82
CA ARG A 74 13.29 4.26 0.81
C ARG A 74 13.51 3.71 -0.59
N LYS A 75 14.51 2.84 -0.78
CA LYS A 75 14.76 2.21 -2.10
C LYS A 75 13.55 1.44 -2.61
N LEU A 76 12.90 0.66 -1.75
CA LEU A 76 11.69 -0.08 -2.11
C LEU A 76 10.54 0.84 -2.50
N LEU A 77 10.37 1.97 -1.81
CA LEU A 77 9.36 2.97 -2.17
C LEU A 77 9.68 3.61 -3.52
N ASP A 78 10.92 3.98 -3.77
CA ASP A 78 11.34 4.55 -5.06
C ASP A 78 11.12 3.56 -6.21
N GLU A 79 11.49 2.30 -6.03
CA GLU A 79 11.26 1.23 -7.01
C GLU A 79 9.76 1.03 -7.29
N SER A 80 8.94 1.02 -6.23
CA SER A 80 7.48 0.92 -6.37
C SER A 80 6.88 2.10 -7.14
N GLN A 81 7.40 3.32 -6.93
CA GLN A 81 6.96 4.51 -7.65
C GLN A 81 7.33 4.46 -9.13
N LEU A 82 8.53 3.96 -9.45
CA LEU A 82 8.96 3.75 -10.83
C LEU A 82 8.07 2.72 -11.54
N LEU A 83 7.77 1.59 -10.89
CA LEU A 83 6.88 0.56 -11.43
C LEU A 83 5.45 1.06 -11.62
N LEU A 84 4.91 1.84 -10.67
CA LEU A 84 3.58 2.43 -10.83
C LEU A 84 3.56 3.44 -11.99
N SER A 85 4.62 4.22 -12.16
CA SER A 85 4.73 5.19 -13.25
C SER A 85 4.85 4.51 -14.61
N SER A 86 5.59 3.41 -14.71
CA SER A 86 5.70 2.63 -15.95
C SER A 86 4.36 1.96 -16.31
N LEU A 87 3.65 1.42 -15.31
CA LEU A 87 2.31 0.86 -15.48
C LEU A 87 1.31 1.93 -15.94
N GLN A 88 1.33 3.12 -15.35
CA GLN A 88 0.47 4.24 -15.74
C GLN A 88 0.74 4.69 -17.18
N ARG A 89 2.02 4.79 -17.57
CA ARG A 89 2.40 5.12 -18.95
C ARG A 89 1.90 4.07 -19.95
N SER A 90 2.17 2.79 -19.67
CA SER A 90 1.70 1.68 -20.53
C SER A 90 0.16 1.64 -20.63
N GLY A 91 -0.54 1.90 -19.53
CA GLY A 91 -2.00 2.01 -19.51
C GLY A 91 -2.52 3.16 -20.39
N ALA A 92 -1.86 4.33 -20.35
CA ALA A 92 -2.22 5.46 -21.20
C ALA A 92 -1.97 5.14 -22.68
N ASP A 93 -0.82 4.55 -23.03
CA ASP A 93 -0.49 4.16 -24.40
C ASP A 93 -1.53 3.17 -24.97
N PHE A 94 -1.97 2.21 -24.15
CA PHE A 94 -3.03 1.26 -24.52
C PHE A 94 -4.37 1.97 -24.78
N LEU A 95 -4.75 2.94 -23.95
CA LEU A 95 -5.98 3.71 -24.17
C LEU A 95 -5.96 4.49 -25.48
N PHE A 96 -4.84 5.10 -25.83
CA PHE A 96 -4.72 5.83 -27.09
C PHE A 96 -4.80 4.90 -28.29
N LEU A 97 -4.19 3.71 -28.22
CA LEU A 97 -4.32 2.70 -29.27
C LEU A 97 -5.78 2.25 -29.45
N ASP A 98 -6.47 1.93 -28.35
CA ASP A 98 -7.88 1.54 -28.38
C ASP A 98 -8.77 2.65 -28.94
N LEU A 99 -8.43 3.91 -28.68
CA LEU A 99 -9.15 5.08 -29.19
C LEU A 99 -8.97 5.28 -30.70
N ASP A 100 -7.75 5.06 -31.21
CA ASP A 100 -7.48 5.12 -32.64
C ASP A 100 -8.18 3.96 -33.39
N ILE A 101 -8.26 2.77 -32.77
CA ILE A 101 -9.07 1.65 -33.26
C ILE A 101 -10.56 2.01 -33.25
N ALA A 102 -11.07 2.58 -32.15
CA ALA A 102 -12.48 2.98 -32.04
C ALA A 102 -12.86 3.99 -33.13
N THR A 103 -12.01 5.00 -33.36
CA THR A 103 -12.16 5.99 -34.43
C THR A 103 -12.20 5.31 -35.80
N THR A 104 -11.27 4.39 -36.06
CA THR A 104 -11.23 3.65 -37.33
C THR A 104 -12.50 2.82 -37.55
N MET A 105 -13.00 2.17 -36.50
CA MET A 105 -14.22 1.35 -36.55
C MET A 105 -15.47 2.21 -36.76
N ALA A 106 -15.58 3.36 -36.09
CA ALA A 106 -16.68 4.31 -36.27
C ALA A 106 -16.70 4.88 -37.70
N ARG A 107 -15.55 5.32 -38.22
CA ARG A 107 -15.41 5.74 -39.63
C ARG A 107 -15.74 4.64 -40.63
N THR A 108 -15.31 3.41 -40.35
CA THR A 108 -15.61 2.25 -41.19
C THR A 108 -17.12 1.99 -41.22
N ALA A 109 -17.81 2.11 -40.08
CA ALA A 109 -19.25 1.99 -40.01
C ALA A 109 -19.97 3.08 -40.81
N LEU A 110 -19.50 4.32 -40.75
CA LEU A 110 -20.04 5.44 -41.55
C LEU A 110 -19.89 5.20 -43.06
N LYS A 111 -18.77 4.60 -43.49
CA LYS A 111 -18.48 4.31 -44.90
C LYS A 111 -19.04 2.99 -45.42
N ALA A 112 -19.62 2.14 -44.57
CA ALA A 112 -20.09 0.80 -44.95
C ALA A 112 -21.38 0.77 -45.78
N GLY A 113 -21.67 1.82 -46.57
CA GLY A 113 -22.87 1.93 -47.40
C GLY A 113 -23.13 0.66 -48.22
N GLY A 114 -24.29 0.03 -47.99
CA GLY A 114 -24.68 -1.22 -48.64
C GLY A 114 -24.43 -2.51 -47.84
N TYR A 115 -23.75 -2.46 -46.69
CA TYR A 115 -23.44 -3.65 -45.87
C TYR A 115 -23.90 -3.48 -44.40
N PRO A 116 -25.19 -3.75 -44.08
CA PRO A 116 -25.77 -3.44 -42.78
C PRO A 116 -25.12 -4.20 -41.62
N GLU A 117 -24.74 -5.46 -41.81
CA GLU A 117 -24.09 -6.26 -40.76
C GLU A 117 -22.69 -5.73 -40.41
N LYS A 118 -21.90 -5.35 -41.43
CA LYS A 118 -20.56 -4.78 -41.24
C LYS A 118 -20.63 -3.43 -40.52
N LYS A 119 -21.62 -2.60 -40.87
CA LYS A 119 -21.92 -1.33 -40.19
C LYS A 119 -22.24 -1.58 -38.70
N ALA A 120 -23.21 -2.44 -38.41
CA ALA A 120 -23.65 -2.73 -37.05
C ALA A 120 -22.55 -3.37 -36.18
N ARG A 121 -21.71 -4.25 -36.75
CA ARG A 121 -20.56 -4.83 -36.03
C ARG A 121 -19.54 -3.76 -35.67
N SER A 122 -19.13 -2.95 -36.65
CA SER A 122 -18.10 -1.92 -36.46
C SER A 122 -18.57 -0.84 -35.48
N GLN A 123 -19.85 -0.44 -35.56
CA GLN A 123 -20.50 0.47 -34.61
C GLN A 123 -20.48 -0.06 -33.17
N ARG A 124 -20.88 -1.32 -32.94
CA ARG A 124 -20.85 -1.92 -31.59
C ARG A 124 -19.44 -1.98 -31.00
N ILE A 125 -18.43 -2.29 -31.83
CA ILE A 125 -17.03 -2.32 -31.38
C ILE A 125 -16.59 -0.92 -30.95
N ALA A 126 -16.86 0.10 -31.78
CA ALA A 126 -16.53 1.48 -31.44
C ALA A 126 -17.22 1.96 -30.16
N ARG A 127 -18.52 1.62 -29.96
CA ARG A 127 -19.24 1.99 -28.73
C ARG A 127 -18.68 1.30 -27.49
N ARG A 128 -18.37 0.00 -27.59
CA ARG A 128 -17.75 -0.73 -26.47
C ARG A 128 -16.40 -0.13 -26.12
N ALA A 129 -15.56 0.15 -27.11
CA ALA A 129 -14.27 0.79 -26.90
C ALA A 129 -14.42 2.15 -26.23
N TYR A 130 -15.34 3.01 -26.70
CA TYR A 130 -15.63 4.31 -26.08
C TYR A 130 -15.97 4.18 -24.58
N ASN A 131 -16.89 3.28 -24.23
CA ASN A 131 -17.29 3.09 -22.83
C ASN A 131 -16.11 2.59 -21.96
N THR A 132 -15.33 1.64 -22.47
CA THR A 132 -14.14 1.11 -21.77
C THR A 132 -13.10 2.20 -21.55
N ILE A 133 -12.79 2.99 -22.60
CA ILE A 133 -11.81 4.07 -22.52
C ILE A 133 -12.27 5.13 -21.53
N LEU A 134 -13.56 5.51 -21.57
CA LEU A 134 -14.12 6.47 -20.61
C LEU A 134 -13.97 5.98 -19.17
N TYR A 135 -14.31 4.71 -18.91
CA TYR A 135 -14.18 4.12 -17.58
C TYR A 135 -12.72 4.06 -17.10
N LEU A 136 -11.80 3.60 -17.95
CA LEU A 136 -10.39 3.45 -17.59
C LEU A 136 -9.67 4.79 -17.43
N SER A 137 -10.05 5.81 -18.22
CA SER A 137 -9.48 7.14 -18.12
C SER A 137 -9.67 7.79 -16.75
N GLN A 138 -10.75 7.45 -16.04
CA GLN A 138 -11.01 7.94 -14.68
C GLN A 138 -10.08 7.31 -13.63
N ARG A 139 -9.41 6.21 -13.96
CA ARG A 139 -8.58 5.43 -13.04
C ARG A 139 -7.09 5.55 -13.31
N LEU A 140 -6.71 6.06 -14.48
CA LEU A 140 -5.31 6.23 -14.87
C LEU A 140 -4.86 7.66 -14.56
N LYS A 141 -3.65 7.80 -14.01
CA LYS A 141 -3.00 9.10 -13.91
C LYS A 141 -2.32 9.40 -15.24
N MET A 142 -2.79 10.46 -15.89
CA MET A 142 -2.27 10.94 -17.15
C MET A 142 -1.75 12.36 -16.99
N THR A 143 -0.87 12.78 -17.91
CA THR A 143 -0.44 14.17 -17.95
C THR A 143 -1.59 15.06 -18.42
N LYS A 144 -1.55 16.35 -18.08
CA LYS A 144 -2.57 17.32 -18.56
C LYS A 144 -2.70 17.34 -20.08
N GLN A 145 -1.59 17.15 -20.79
CA GLN A 145 -1.57 17.08 -22.25
C GLN A 145 -2.32 15.83 -22.75
N GLN A 146 -2.02 14.66 -22.19
CA GLN A 146 -2.69 13.42 -22.54
C GLN A 146 -4.19 13.46 -22.21
N ASP A 147 -4.59 14.05 -21.08
CA ASP A 147 -6.00 14.22 -20.73
C ASP A 147 -6.74 15.10 -21.75
N SER A 148 -6.12 16.18 -22.19
CA SER A 148 -6.69 17.07 -23.21
C SER A 148 -6.86 16.35 -24.55
N GLU A 149 -5.81 15.65 -24.99
CA GLU A 149 -5.83 14.88 -26.25
C GLU A 149 -6.88 13.76 -26.21
N LEU A 150 -6.95 13.02 -25.10
CA LEU A 150 -7.93 11.96 -24.89
C LEU A 150 -9.36 12.50 -24.99
N ARG A 151 -9.65 13.65 -24.35
CA ARG A 151 -10.98 14.28 -24.40
C ARG A 151 -11.35 14.71 -25.81
N GLU A 152 -10.42 15.30 -26.56
CA GLU A 152 -10.65 15.72 -27.94
C GLU A 152 -10.97 14.52 -28.84
N LYS A 153 -10.15 13.47 -28.77
CA LYS A 153 -10.36 12.23 -29.52
C LYS A 153 -11.64 11.51 -29.12
N LEU A 154 -11.97 11.42 -27.82
CA LEU A 154 -13.26 10.86 -27.36
C LEU A 154 -14.45 11.66 -27.89
N ALA A 155 -14.37 13.00 -27.93
CA ALA A 155 -15.41 13.83 -28.50
C ALA A 155 -15.56 13.60 -30.02
N ALA A 156 -14.47 13.32 -30.74
CA ALA A 156 -14.54 12.93 -32.15
C ALA A 156 -15.26 11.59 -32.33
N VAL A 157 -14.87 10.54 -31.58
CA VAL A 157 -15.53 9.23 -31.63
C VAL A 157 -17.01 9.33 -31.24
N LYS A 158 -17.33 10.13 -30.21
CA LYS A 158 -18.72 10.37 -29.80
C LYS A 158 -19.55 10.94 -30.94
N ARG A 159 -19.06 11.99 -31.62
CA ARG A 159 -19.76 12.59 -32.78
C ARG A 159 -19.96 11.59 -33.92
N GLU A 160 -18.96 10.77 -34.23
CA GLU A 160 -19.07 9.74 -35.27
C GLU A 160 -20.11 8.66 -34.89
N LEU A 161 -20.19 8.28 -33.61
CA LEU A 161 -21.20 7.34 -33.10
C LEU A 161 -22.60 7.95 -33.06
N GLU A 162 -22.75 9.23 -32.71
CA GLU A 162 -24.04 9.95 -32.78
C GLU A 162 -24.57 10.00 -34.22
N GLN A 163 -23.70 10.20 -35.22
CA GLN A 163 -24.07 10.11 -36.64
C GLN A 163 -24.52 8.70 -37.06
N LEU A 164 -24.09 7.67 -36.33
CA LEU A 164 -24.55 6.29 -36.50
C LEU A 164 -25.84 5.98 -35.74
N GLY A 165 -26.41 6.95 -35.03
CA GLY A 165 -27.66 6.82 -34.27
C GLY A 165 -27.48 6.35 -32.83
N GLU A 166 -26.26 6.38 -32.29
CA GLU A 166 -26.00 6.04 -30.88
C GLU A 166 -26.36 7.20 -29.94
N SER A 167 -26.88 6.87 -28.75
CA SER A 167 -27.17 7.83 -27.67
C SER A 167 -26.23 7.61 -26.47
N PHE A 168 -25.81 8.68 -25.80
CA PHE A 168 -24.79 8.65 -24.73
C PHE A 168 -25.30 9.13 -23.39
#